data_AF-A0A3D4WG45-F1
#
_entry.id   AF-A0A3D4WG45-F1
#
_cell.length_a   1.000
_cell.length_b   1.000
_cell.length_c   1.000
_cell.angle_alpha   90.00
_cell.angle_beta   90.00
_cell.angle_gamma   90.00
#
_symmetry.space_group_name_H-M   'P 1'
#
loop_
_entity.id
_entity.type
_entity.pdbx_description
1 polymer ?
#
loop_
_entity_poly.entity_id
_entity_poly.type
_entity_poly.pdbx_seq_one_letter_code
_entity_poly.pdbx_strand_id
1 'polypeptide(L)'
;MFNFMKKTSTKKPETPEQRAERDSAVDKVLLGYEVGTVSIATMVTGLERDGDQLTLDLRLPVNSNPELIQQELGQLLHPHGIKTIHMNVRLPAPAKGTGSSLPKAMPKTTNAMDSQSQSSETADSKTADAEPPITKAAPTQASLAAHPRIRHIIVVASGKGGVGKSTTTVNIALALQKLGNRVGVLDADIYGPSMPTMLGVDNVKPELENEQFVPINAHGMAMLSIGSLLDGDNTPVAWRGPKATGALMQLYNQTNWPQLDYLVIDMPPGTGDIQLTLAQRIPVTGAVIVTTPQHVALLDAQKGIEMFNKTNIPVLGVVENMALHTCSNCNHTEAIFGTGGGEKIAEQYRVPLLGQLPLASGIRAQVDKGEPSVLADDEFAPYYMSIAKNIEANINKFAKPVDDKRIF
;
A
#
# COMPACT_ATOMS: atom_id res chain seq x y z
N MET A 1 -12.15 44.87 -38.88
CA MET A 1 -13.06 44.21 -39.85
C MET A 1 -12.38 42.91 -40.28
N PHE A 2 -12.79 41.76 -39.74
CA PHE A 2 -12.74 40.43 -40.39
C PHE A 2 -13.36 39.40 -39.43
N ASN A 3 -14.61 39.05 -39.71
CA ASN A 3 -15.35 37.97 -39.09
C ASN A 3 -14.79 36.62 -39.58
N PHE A 4 -14.49 35.69 -38.67
CA PHE A 4 -14.39 34.27 -39.01
C PHE A 4 -15.51 33.51 -38.29
N MET A 5 -16.63 33.35 -39.00
CA MET A 5 -17.67 32.38 -38.66
C MET A 5 -17.07 30.97 -38.74
N LYS A 6 -16.84 30.33 -37.59
CA LYS A 6 -16.68 28.87 -37.54
C LYS A 6 -18.04 28.25 -37.88
N LYS A 7 -18.15 27.66 -39.08
CA LYS A 7 -19.20 26.67 -39.39
C LYS A 7 -18.98 25.47 -38.46
N THR A 8 -19.72 25.41 -37.37
CA THR A 8 -19.90 24.17 -36.61
C THR A 8 -20.72 23.22 -37.47
N SER A 9 -20.08 22.21 -38.03
CA SER A 9 -20.76 21.03 -38.58
C SER A 9 -21.35 20.26 -37.41
N THR A 10 -22.59 20.57 -37.05
CA THR A 10 -23.38 19.78 -36.11
C THR A 10 -23.75 18.46 -36.80
N LYS A 11 -22.93 17.41 -36.59
CA LYS A 11 -23.33 16.04 -36.92
C LYS A 11 -24.63 15.76 -36.16
N LYS A 12 -25.69 15.44 -36.90
CA LYS A 12 -26.97 14.99 -36.34
C LYS A 12 -26.71 13.72 -35.52
N PRO A 13 -27.19 13.61 -34.26
CA PRO A 13 -27.00 12.39 -33.48
C PRO A 13 -27.68 11.21 -34.19
N GLU A 14 -26.96 10.09 -34.29
CA GLU A 14 -27.45 8.85 -34.93
C GLU A 14 -28.71 8.33 -34.22
N THR A 15 -29.69 7.87 -35.00
CA THR A 15 -30.89 7.25 -34.42
C THR A 15 -30.57 5.86 -33.88
N PRO A 16 -31.32 5.36 -32.88
CA PRO A 16 -31.12 4.01 -32.34
C PRO A 16 -31.20 2.89 -33.41
N GLU A 17 -32.02 3.08 -34.45
CA GLU A 17 -32.17 2.15 -35.57
C GLU A 17 -30.91 2.10 -36.45
N GLN A 18 -30.33 3.27 -36.76
CA GLN A 18 -29.08 3.38 -37.51
C GLN A 18 -27.90 2.76 -36.76
N ARG A 19 -27.90 2.89 -35.43
CA ARG A 19 -26.90 2.25 -34.56
C ARG A 19 -27.02 0.72 -34.59
N ALA A 20 -28.24 0.19 -34.47
CA ALA A 20 -28.46 -1.26 -34.50
C ALA A 20 -28.10 -1.89 -35.85
N GLU A 21 -28.40 -1.22 -36.97
CA GLU A 21 -28.06 -1.69 -38.31
C GLU A 21 -26.54 -1.70 -38.55
N ARG A 22 -25.84 -0.65 -38.10
CA ARG A 22 -24.37 -0.61 -38.10
C ARG A 22 -23.79 -1.74 -37.27
N ASP A 23 -24.27 -1.92 -36.04
CA ASP A 23 -23.73 -2.92 -35.12
C ASP A 23 -23.87 -4.33 -35.71
N SER A 24 -25.01 -4.64 -36.34
CA SER A 24 -25.21 -5.91 -37.04
C SER A 24 -24.28 -6.08 -38.25
N ALA A 25 -23.97 -5.01 -38.98
CA ALA A 25 -23.05 -5.06 -40.11
C ALA A 25 -21.60 -5.31 -39.67
N VAL A 26 -21.16 -4.66 -38.59
CA VAL A 26 -19.85 -4.89 -37.97
C VAL A 26 -19.72 -6.35 -37.49
N ASP A 27 -20.75 -6.89 -36.83
CA ASP A 27 -20.75 -8.29 -36.39
C ASP A 27 -20.62 -9.28 -37.55
N LYS A 28 -21.28 -9.00 -38.69
CA LYS A 28 -21.13 -9.84 -39.91
C LYS A 28 -19.73 -9.80 -40.49
N VAL A 29 -19.11 -8.62 -40.53
CA VAL A 29 -17.72 -8.47 -41.03
C VAL A 29 -16.74 -9.22 -40.12
N LEU A 30 -16.91 -9.14 -38.80
CA LEU A 30 -16.04 -9.86 -37.85
C LEU A 30 -16.25 -11.38 -37.90
N LEU A 31 -17.47 -11.86 -38.12
CA LEU A 31 -17.71 -13.30 -38.30
C LEU A 31 -17.07 -13.83 -39.59
N GLY A 32 -17.04 -13.02 -40.65
CA GLY A 32 -16.54 -13.42 -41.97
C GLY A 32 -15.05 -13.20 -42.21
N TYR A 33 -14.34 -12.48 -41.34
CA TYR A 33 -12.89 -12.25 -41.49
C TYR A 33 -12.10 -13.35 -40.78
N GLU A 34 -11.17 -14.01 -41.48
CA GLU A 34 -10.39 -15.14 -40.96
C GLU A 34 -8.92 -14.77 -40.77
N VAL A 35 -8.35 -15.17 -39.64
CA VAL A 35 -6.91 -15.09 -39.38
C VAL A 35 -6.35 -16.51 -39.44
N GLY A 36 -5.73 -16.86 -40.57
CA GLY A 36 -5.36 -18.24 -40.87
C GLY A 36 -6.58 -19.06 -41.31
N THR A 37 -6.98 -20.08 -40.55
CA THR A 37 -8.18 -20.91 -40.81
C THR A 37 -9.28 -20.71 -39.76
N VAL A 38 -9.17 -19.64 -38.96
CA VAL A 38 -10.04 -19.41 -37.80
C VAL A 38 -10.61 -18.01 -37.91
N SER A 39 -11.93 -17.90 -37.77
CA SER A 39 -12.64 -16.61 -37.76
C SER A 39 -12.13 -15.72 -36.63
N ILE A 40 -11.86 -14.46 -36.94
CA ILE A 40 -11.38 -13.47 -35.98
C ILE A 40 -12.40 -13.24 -34.85
N ALA A 41 -13.70 -13.43 -35.11
CA ALA A 41 -14.74 -13.35 -34.08
C ALA A 41 -14.48 -14.31 -32.90
N THR A 42 -13.86 -15.47 -33.16
CA THR A 42 -13.48 -16.42 -32.10
C THR A 42 -12.22 -16.00 -31.33
N MET A 43 -11.48 -15.03 -31.87
CA MET A 43 -10.28 -14.44 -31.27
C MET A 43 -10.59 -13.12 -30.54
N VAL A 44 -11.79 -12.56 -30.72
CA VAL A 44 -12.28 -11.38 -29.99
C VAL A 44 -12.59 -11.75 -28.54
N THR A 45 -11.88 -11.09 -27.63
CA THR A 45 -12.03 -11.20 -26.18
C THR A 45 -12.75 -10.00 -25.55
N GLY A 46 -12.91 -8.92 -26.32
CA GLY A 46 -13.60 -7.69 -25.95
C GLY A 46 -13.92 -6.89 -27.21
N LEU A 47 -15.11 -6.29 -27.24
CA LEU A 47 -15.58 -5.47 -28.35
C LEU A 47 -16.35 -4.28 -27.78
N GLU A 48 -15.89 -3.07 -28.09
CA GLU A 48 -16.56 -1.83 -27.70
C GLU A 48 -16.79 -0.96 -28.93
N ARG A 49 -17.96 -0.32 -29.01
CA ARG A 49 -18.37 0.54 -30.12
C ARG A 49 -18.81 1.89 -29.57
N ASP A 50 -18.09 2.95 -29.95
CA ASP A 50 -18.44 4.33 -29.63
C ASP A 50 -18.50 5.17 -30.91
N GLY A 51 -19.72 5.38 -31.42
CA GLY A 51 -19.96 6.10 -32.67
C GLY A 51 -19.22 5.49 -33.85
N ASP A 52 -18.33 6.27 -34.48
CA ASP A 52 -17.51 5.84 -35.62
C ASP A 52 -16.21 5.13 -35.21
N GLN A 53 -16.06 4.76 -33.93
CA GLN A 53 -14.91 4.04 -33.41
C GLN A 53 -15.25 2.61 -32.96
N LEU A 54 -14.39 1.67 -33.31
CA LEU A 54 -14.46 0.27 -32.89
C LEU A 54 -13.18 -0.11 -32.14
N THR A 55 -13.32 -0.63 -30.93
CA THR A 55 -12.20 -1.20 -30.17
C THR A 55 -12.36 -2.71 -30.13
N LEU A 56 -11.32 -3.44 -30.57
CA LEU A 56 -11.26 -4.91 -30.58
C LEU A 56 -10.09 -5.38 -29.70
N ASP A 57 -10.41 -6.16 -28.67
CA ASP A 57 -9.42 -6.88 -27.89
C ASP A 57 -9.26 -8.28 -28.47
N LEU A 58 -8.11 -8.59 -29.04
CA LEU A 58 -7.87 -9.82 -29.80
C LEU A 58 -6.78 -10.67 -29.17
N ARG A 59 -6.97 -11.99 -29.15
CA ARG A 59 -5.93 -12.97 -28.85
C ARG A 59 -5.48 -13.65 -30.15
N LEU A 60 -4.44 -13.11 -30.77
CA LEU A 60 -3.95 -13.61 -32.06
C LEU A 60 -2.87 -14.69 -31.88
N PRO A 61 -2.80 -15.69 -32.78
CA PRO A 61 -1.69 -16.64 -32.84
C PRO A 61 -0.30 -15.96 -32.94
N VAL A 62 0.75 -16.65 -32.49
CA VAL A 62 2.14 -16.13 -32.43
C VAL A 62 2.66 -15.66 -33.81
N ASN A 63 2.14 -16.24 -34.90
CA ASN A 63 2.56 -15.94 -36.28
C ASN A 63 1.65 -14.93 -37.01
N SER A 64 0.71 -14.30 -36.31
CA SER A 64 -0.18 -13.29 -36.90
C SER A 64 0.52 -11.94 -37.02
N ASN A 65 0.16 -11.17 -38.05
CA ASN A 65 0.61 -9.78 -38.23
C ASN A 65 -0.52 -8.82 -37.80
N PRO A 66 -0.46 -8.21 -36.60
CA PRO A 66 -1.52 -7.34 -36.07
C PRO A 66 -1.77 -6.10 -36.93
N GLU A 67 -0.73 -5.50 -37.50
CA GLU A 67 -0.82 -4.27 -38.29
C GLU A 67 -1.58 -4.52 -39.60
N LEU A 68 -1.29 -5.65 -40.26
CA LEU A 68 -2.00 -6.06 -41.48
C LEU A 68 -3.48 -6.34 -41.19
N ILE A 69 -3.78 -7.04 -40.09
CA ILE A 69 -5.15 -7.34 -39.68
C ILE A 69 -5.93 -6.06 -39.37
N GLN A 70 -5.31 -5.11 -38.65
CA GLN A 70 -5.93 -3.82 -38.36
C GLN A 70 -6.23 -3.03 -39.63
N GLN A 71 -5.32 -3.04 -40.60
CA GLN A 71 -5.49 -2.35 -41.88
C GLN A 71 -6.64 -2.97 -42.71
N GLU A 72 -6.68 -4.30 -42.82
CA GLU A 72 -7.70 -5.02 -43.60
C GLU A 72 -9.09 -4.87 -42.98
N LEU A 73 -9.22 -5.05 -41.66
CA LEU A 73 -10.47 -4.79 -40.94
C LEU A 73 -10.90 -3.32 -41.08
N GLY A 74 -9.93 -2.39 -41.06
CA GLY A 74 -10.17 -0.97 -41.29
C GLY A 74 -10.86 -0.73 -42.63
N GLN A 75 -10.37 -1.35 -43.69
CA GLN A 75 -10.96 -1.24 -45.03
C GLN A 75 -12.35 -1.88 -45.13
N LEU A 76 -12.55 -3.03 -44.49
CA LEU A 76 -13.83 -3.75 -44.51
C LEU A 76 -14.92 -3.05 -43.68
N LEU A 77 -14.55 -2.36 -42.61
CA LEU A 77 -15.48 -1.71 -41.69
C LEU A 77 -15.73 -0.23 -42.01
N HIS A 78 -14.87 0.40 -42.82
CA HIS A 78 -15.04 1.79 -43.27
C HIS A 78 -16.37 2.06 -43.99
N PRO A 79 -16.84 1.21 -44.92
CA PRO A 79 -18.14 1.38 -45.57
C PRO A 79 -19.33 1.30 -44.60
N HIS A 80 -19.14 0.69 -43.44
CA HIS A 80 -20.15 0.54 -42.39
C HIS A 80 -20.09 1.65 -41.34
N GLY A 81 -19.34 2.73 -41.60
CA GLY A 81 -19.33 3.91 -40.74
C GLY A 81 -18.31 3.87 -39.60
N ILE A 82 -17.45 2.84 -39.54
CA ILE A 82 -16.32 2.80 -38.61
C ILE A 82 -15.11 3.48 -39.24
N LYS A 83 -14.69 4.62 -38.70
CA LYS A 83 -13.55 5.39 -39.19
C LYS A 83 -12.26 5.07 -38.47
N THR A 84 -12.34 4.59 -37.24
CA THR A 84 -11.17 4.29 -36.42
C THR A 84 -11.33 2.93 -35.79
N ILE A 85 -10.32 2.09 -35.95
CA ILE A 85 -10.23 0.79 -35.29
C ILE A 85 -9.04 0.81 -34.34
N HIS A 86 -9.31 0.56 -33.07
CA HIS A 86 -8.30 0.33 -32.05
C HIS A 86 -8.21 -1.18 -31.80
N MET A 87 -7.02 -1.76 -31.97
CA MET A 87 -6.78 -3.18 -31.73
C MET A 87 -5.81 -3.38 -30.59
N ASN A 88 -6.26 -4.05 -29.52
CA ASN A 88 -5.40 -4.47 -28.43
C ASN A 88 -5.09 -5.97 -28.62
N VAL A 89 -3.87 -6.28 -29.04
CA VAL A 89 -3.48 -7.66 -29.35
C VAL A 89 -2.65 -8.27 -28.22
N ARG A 90 -3.05 -9.47 -27.78
CA ARG A 90 -2.24 -10.34 -26.91
C ARG A 90 -1.72 -11.54 -27.69
N LEU A 91 -0.40 -11.67 -27.80
CA LEU A 91 0.26 -12.85 -28.36
C LEU A 91 0.51 -13.90 -27.26
N PRO A 92 0.37 -15.21 -27.54
CA PRO A 92 0.75 -16.26 -26.61
C PRO A 92 2.25 -16.24 -26.33
N ALA A 93 2.66 -16.56 -25.10
CA ALA A 93 4.05 -16.75 -24.75
C ALA A 93 4.65 -17.98 -25.48
N PRO A 94 5.94 -17.96 -25.87
CA PRO A 94 6.59 -19.12 -26.48
C PRO A 94 6.61 -20.30 -25.48
N ALA A 95 6.28 -21.49 -25.98
CA ALA A 95 6.13 -22.69 -25.17
C ALA A 95 7.46 -23.10 -24.52
N LYS A 96 7.54 -23.00 -23.18
CA LYS A 96 8.55 -23.71 -22.37
C LYS A 96 7.98 -25.06 -21.92
N GLY A 97 8.83 -26.08 -22.02
CA GLY A 97 8.49 -27.49 -21.86
C GLY A 97 7.94 -27.90 -20.49
N THR A 98 7.22 -29.03 -20.56
CA THR A 98 6.88 -30.01 -19.50
C THR A 98 7.03 -29.57 -18.05
N GLY A 99 5.90 -29.39 -17.37
CA GLY A 99 5.89 -29.29 -15.91
C GLY A 99 4.51 -28.97 -15.33
N SER A 100 3.75 -30.04 -15.03
CA SER A 100 2.67 -30.17 -14.04
C SER A 100 1.60 -29.06 -13.93
N SER A 101 0.36 -29.47 -14.19
CA SER A 101 -0.88 -28.72 -14.02
C SER A 101 -1.10 -28.22 -12.59
N LEU A 102 -1.36 -26.92 -12.44
CA LEU A 102 -2.18 -26.39 -11.34
C LEU A 102 -3.19 -25.37 -11.89
N PRO A 103 -4.43 -25.36 -11.37
CA PRO A 103 -5.56 -24.65 -11.97
C PRO A 103 -5.60 -23.22 -11.45
N LYS A 104 -5.83 -22.21 -12.29
CA LYS A 104 -6.19 -20.87 -11.79
C LYS A 104 -7.19 -20.19 -12.71
N ALA A 105 -8.45 -20.20 -12.30
CA ALA A 105 -9.21 -18.96 -12.35
C ALA A 105 -8.40 -17.94 -11.54
N MET A 106 -7.76 -16.99 -12.21
CA MET A 106 -7.14 -15.85 -11.55
C MET A 106 -8.23 -14.86 -11.13
N PRO A 107 -8.11 -14.20 -9.97
CA PRO A 107 -8.98 -13.07 -9.66
C PRO A 107 -8.75 -11.96 -10.69
N LYS A 108 -9.85 -11.29 -11.10
CA LYS A 108 -9.81 -10.16 -12.03
C LYS A 108 -8.92 -9.06 -11.43
N THR A 109 -7.81 -8.74 -12.08
CA THR A 109 -7.05 -7.53 -11.82
C THR A 109 -7.68 -6.39 -12.60
N THR A 110 -8.13 -5.34 -11.92
CA THR A 110 -8.56 -4.09 -12.54
C THR A 110 -7.33 -3.24 -12.86
N ASN A 111 -7.23 -2.70 -14.07
CA ASN A 111 -6.27 -1.65 -14.36
C ASN A 111 -6.85 -0.30 -13.89
N ALA A 112 -6.17 0.35 -12.95
CA ALA A 112 -6.34 1.78 -12.72
C ALA A 112 -5.06 2.52 -13.09
N MET A 113 -5.25 3.46 -14.03
CA MET A 113 -4.51 4.68 -14.36
C MET A 113 -3.11 4.60 -14.98
N ASP A 114 -3.11 4.95 -16.26
CA ASP A 114 -2.22 5.88 -16.96
C ASP A 114 -1.23 6.66 -16.08
N SER A 115 0.05 6.41 -16.32
CA SER A 115 1.04 7.48 -16.33
C SER A 115 1.19 7.95 -17.78
N GLN A 116 0.65 9.13 -18.09
CA GLN A 116 1.07 9.91 -19.24
C GLN A 116 2.58 10.19 -19.12
N SER A 117 3.35 9.59 -20.01
CA SER A 117 4.65 10.09 -20.43
C SER A 117 4.43 11.18 -21.48
N GLN A 118 4.92 12.40 -21.22
CA GLN A 118 5.28 13.33 -22.30
C GLN A 118 6.76 13.63 -22.23
N SER A 119 7.39 13.38 -23.38
CA SER A 119 8.76 13.64 -23.76
C SER A 119 9.02 15.12 -24.01
N SER A 120 10.24 15.54 -23.62
CA SER A 120 11.11 16.59 -24.15
C SER A 120 10.73 17.31 -25.46
N GLU A 121 10.85 18.65 -25.48
CA GLU A 121 12.00 19.34 -26.10
C GLU A 121 12.07 20.87 -25.84
N THR A 122 13.30 21.32 -25.56
CA THR A 122 13.98 22.62 -25.82
C THR A 122 13.37 23.96 -25.34
N ALA A 123 14.07 24.65 -24.42
CA ALA A 123 14.97 25.78 -24.72
C ALA A 123 15.30 26.64 -23.48
N ASP A 124 16.54 27.13 -23.48
CA ASP A 124 17.10 28.28 -22.77
C ASP A 124 17.45 28.25 -21.27
N SER A 125 18.76 28.42 -21.07
CA SER A 125 19.48 28.76 -19.85
C SER A 125 18.95 30.03 -19.16
N LYS A 126 18.80 29.97 -17.83
CA LYS A 126 19.23 31.01 -16.86
C LYS A 126 18.99 30.56 -15.41
N THR A 127 20.09 30.37 -14.69
CA THR A 127 20.33 30.68 -13.26
C THR A 127 19.17 30.64 -12.26
N ALA A 128 19.21 29.68 -11.31
CA ALA A 128 18.57 29.82 -10.00
C ALA A 128 19.31 28.95 -8.95
N ASP A 129 19.91 29.65 -7.98
CA ASP A 129 20.04 29.33 -6.55
C ASP A 129 20.16 27.87 -6.12
N ALA A 130 21.40 27.42 -5.96
CA ALA A 130 21.72 26.24 -5.17
C ALA A 130 21.31 26.47 -3.70
N GLU A 131 20.43 25.61 -3.18
CA GLU A 131 20.15 25.53 -1.75
C GLU A 131 21.46 25.39 -0.95
N PRO A 132 21.61 26.11 0.17
CA PRO A 132 22.83 26.04 0.97
C PRO A 132 22.99 24.62 1.55
N PRO A 133 24.23 24.10 1.60
CA PRO A 133 24.50 22.77 2.14
C PRO A 133 24.05 22.68 3.60
N ILE A 134 23.37 21.59 3.95
CA ILE A 134 22.94 21.27 5.31
C ILE A 134 24.18 21.19 6.21
N THR A 135 24.42 22.25 6.98
CA THR A 135 25.63 22.46 7.80
C THR A 135 25.46 22.01 9.25
N LYS A 136 24.33 21.42 9.62
CA LYS A 136 24.08 20.90 10.97
C LYS A 136 23.87 19.39 10.94
N ALA A 137 24.69 18.66 11.69
CA ALA A 137 24.49 17.23 11.94
C ALA A 137 23.09 17.00 12.54
N ALA A 138 22.39 15.96 12.08
CA ALA A 138 21.08 15.61 12.61
C ALA A 138 21.17 15.35 14.12
N PRO A 139 20.18 15.82 14.91
CA PRO A 139 20.15 15.56 16.35
C PRO A 139 20.16 14.05 16.60
N THR A 140 20.89 13.63 17.63
CA THR A 140 20.91 12.21 18.02
C THR A 140 19.67 11.90 18.86
N GLN A 141 19.23 10.64 18.85
CA GLN A 141 18.11 10.17 19.69
C GLN A 141 18.29 10.50 21.18
N ALA A 142 19.54 10.58 21.65
CA ALA A 142 19.86 10.99 23.02
C ALA A 142 19.52 12.47 23.31
N SER A 143 19.66 13.36 22.33
CA SER A 143 19.41 14.80 22.48
C SER A 143 17.94 15.22 22.40
N LEU A 144 17.05 14.33 21.97
CA LEU A 144 15.62 14.62 21.88
C LEU A 144 14.97 14.54 23.26
N ALA A 145 14.18 15.57 23.59
CA ALA A 145 13.40 15.61 24.82
C ALA A 145 12.33 14.51 24.82
N ALA A 146 12.19 13.79 25.93
CA ALA A 146 11.15 12.78 26.11
C ALA A 146 9.76 13.43 26.17
N HIS A 147 8.74 12.70 25.73
CA HIS A 147 7.36 13.15 25.90
C HIS A 147 6.92 12.99 27.37
N PRO A 148 6.25 13.99 27.97
CA PRO A 148 5.94 13.97 29.40
C PRO A 148 4.97 12.85 29.83
N ARG A 149 4.17 12.32 28.90
CA ARG A 149 3.13 11.31 29.18
C ARG A 149 3.39 9.94 28.54
N ILE A 150 4.49 9.74 27.83
CA ILE A 150 4.77 8.48 27.11
C ILE A 150 6.12 7.92 27.57
N ARG A 151 6.10 6.71 28.15
CA ARG A 151 7.33 6.05 28.64
C ARG A 151 8.17 5.48 27.50
N HIS A 152 7.55 4.70 26.63
CA HIS A 152 8.23 4.06 25.50
C HIS A 152 7.53 4.35 24.19
N ILE A 153 8.32 4.64 23.15
CA ILE A 153 7.84 4.82 21.79
C ILE A 153 8.42 3.70 20.93
N ILE A 154 7.55 2.85 20.40
CA ILE A 154 7.92 1.78 19.47
C ILE A 154 7.45 2.20 18.09
N VAL A 155 8.35 2.20 17.12
CA VAL A 155 7.99 2.41 15.72
C VAL A 155 7.93 1.08 14.99
N VAL A 156 6.87 0.85 14.23
CA VAL A 156 6.73 -0.34 13.39
C VAL A 156 6.92 0.06 11.95
N ALA A 157 7.95 -0.50 11.30
CA ALA A 157 8.36 -0.14 9.96
C ALA A 157 8.36 -1.35 9.02
N SER A 158 8.22 -1.08 7.73
CA SER A 158 8.42 -2.08 6.69
C SER A 158 9.12 -1.47 5.49
N GLY A 159 9.97 -2.25 4.84
CA GLY A 159 10.69 -1.82 3.66
C GLY A 159 9.80 -1.67 2.41
N LYS A 160 8.65 -2.33 2.38
CA LYS A 160 7.66 -2.26 1.30
C LYS A 160 6.22 -2.19 1.82
N GLY A 161 5.30 -1.71 0.98
CA GLY A 161 3.87 -1.80 1.22
C GLY A 161 3.34 -3.24 1.11
N GLY A 162 2.23 -3.54 1.78
CA GLY A 162 1.53 -4.82 1.66
C GLY A 162 2.10 -6.01 2.44
N VAL A 163 3.11 -5.81 3.30
CA VAL A 163 3.64 -6.88 4.19
C VAL A 163 2.77 -7.17 5.41
N GLY A 164 1.65 -6.45 5.59
CA GLY A 164 0.82 -6.54 6.80
C GLY A 164 1.37 -5.80 8.01
N LYS A 165 2.12 -4.70 7.79
CA LYS A 165 2.66 -3.82 8.83
C LYS A 165 1.58 -3.31 9.77
N SER A 166 0.55 -2.62 9.26
CA SER A 166 -0.54 -2.05 10.07
C SER A 166 -1.32 -3.12 10.85
N THR A 167 -1.62 -4.25 10.23
CA THR A 167 -2.22 -5.41 10.90
C THR A 167 -1.35 -5.94 12.05
N THR A 168 -0.04 -5.97 11.85
CA THR A 168 0.91 -6.39 12.90
C THR A 168 0.98 -5.35 14.01
N THR A 169 1.04 -4.06 13.65
CA THR A 169 1.07 -2.93 14.58
C THR A 169 -0.13 -2.94 15.52
N VAL A 170 -1.35 -3.09 15.00
CA VAL A 170 -2.58 -3.07 15.83
C VAL A 170 -2.63 -4.26 16.79
N ASN A 171 -2.24 -5.45 16.32
CA ASN A 171 -2.23 -6.65 17.17
C ASN A 171 -1.10 -6.60 18.22
N ILE A 172 0.08 -6.05 17.90
CA ILE A 172 1.13 -5.82 18.90
C ILE A 172 0.64 -4.85 19.98
N ALA A 173 -0.02 -3.76 19.60
CA ALA A 173 -0.52 -2.78 20.56
C ALA A 173 -1.61 -3.39 21.48
N LEU A 174 -2.56 -4.13 20.92
CA LEU A 174 -3.56 -4.88 21.69
C LEU A 174 -2.92 -5.94 22.58
N ALA A 175 -1.87 -6.61 22.12
CA ALA A 175 -1.16 -7.62 22.92
C ALA A 175 -0.41 -6.99 24.11
N LEU A 176 0.27 -5.87 23.90
CA LEU A 176 0.88 -5.09 24.98
C LEU A 176 -0.17 -4.60 25.99
N GLN A 177 -1.35 -4.19 25.52
CA GLN A 177 -2.47 -3.80 26.37
C GLN A 177 -2.99 -5.00 27.19
N LYS A 178 -3.17 -6.18 26.55
CA LYS A 178 -3.55 -7.43 27.25
C LYS A 178 -2.52 -7.88 28.29
N LEU A 179 -1.25 -7.50 28.15
CA LEU A 179 -0.21 -7.72 29.16
C LEU A 179 -0.29 -6.75 30.36
N GLY A 180 -1.24 -5.82 30.35
CA GLY A 180 -1.52 -4.90 31.46
C GLY A 180 -0.96 -3.49 31.28
N ASN A 181 -0.42 -3.17 30.11
CA ASN A 181 0.17 -1.86 29.84
C ASN A 181 -0.87 -0.84 29.38
N ARG A 182 -0.62 0.45 29.67
CA ARG A 182 -1.37 1.55 29.05
C ARG A 182 -0.78 1.83 27.68
N VAL A 183 -1.56 1.54 26.63
CA VAL A 183 -1.08 1.59 25.24
C VAL A 183 -1.85 2.64 24.44
N GLY A 184 -1.12 3.36 23.60
CA GLY A 184 -1.68 4.16 22.53
C GLY A 184 -1.13 3.73 21.17
N VAL A 185 -1.86 4.06 20.11
CA VAL A 185 -1.45 3.85 18.72
C VAL A 185 -1.56 5.16 17.94
N LEU A 186 -0.52 5.45 17.16
CA LEU A 186 -0.50 6.55 16.20
C LEU A 186 -0.29 6.00 14.79
N ASP A 187 -1.29 6.18 13.92
CA ASP A 187 -1.18 5.86 12.51
C ASP A 187 -0.52 7.03 11.77
N ALA A 188 0.71 6.82 11.31
CA ALA A 188 1.49 7.79 10.54
C ALA A 188 1.48 7.48 9.03
N ASP A 189 0.72 6.48 8.57
CA ASP A 189 0.62 6.14 7.16
C ASP A 189 -0.41 7.04 6.45
N ILE A 190 0.07 8.14 5.88
CA ILE A 190 -0.78 9.13 5.21
C ILE A 190 -1.36 8.61 3.90
N TYR A 191 -0.68 7.67 3.25
CA TYR A 191 -1.06 7.20 1.91
C TYR A 191 -2.10 6.07 1.95
N GLY A 192 -2.23 5.42 3.10
CA GLY A 192 -3.21 4.35 3.30
C GLY A 192 -3.52 4.17 4.78
N PRO A 193 -4.06 5.21 5.45
CA PRO A 193 -4.44 5.10 6.85
C PRO A 193 -5.50 4.00 6.98
N SER A 194 -5.23 3.03 7.83
CA SER A 194 -6.06 1.83 7.95
C SER A 194 -6.42 1.51 9.41
N MET A 195 -5.76 2.16 10.37
CA MET A 195 -5.97 1.89 11.79
C MET A 195 -7.41 2.11 12.27
N PRO A 196 -8.14 3.19 11.86
CA PRO A 196 -9.53 3.36 12.26
C PRO A 196 -10.40 2.16 11.85
N THR A 197 -10.18 1.63 10.65
CA THR A 197 -10.94 0.48 10.12
C THR A 197 -10.60 -0.80 10.84
N MET A 198 -9.30 -1.04 11.04
CA MET A 198 -8.82 -2.23 11.76
C MET A 198 -9.30 -2.26 13.22
N LEU A 199 -9.71 -1.13 13.79
CA LEU A 199 -10.22 -0.99 15.15
C LEU A 199 -11.73 -0.71 15.21
N GLY A 200 -12.44 -0.75 14.08
CA GLY A 200 -13.91 -0.57 14.05
C GLY A 200 -14.39 0.83 14.47
N VAL A 201 -13.55 1.86 14.32
CA VAL A 201 -13.82 3.24 14.75
C VAL A 201 -13.77 4.25 13.60
N ASP A 202 -13.97 3.81 12.35
CA ASP A 202 -13.96 4.68 11.14
C ASP A 202 -14.92 5.87 11.23
N ASN A 203 -16.05 5.68 11.91
CA ASN A 203 -17.09 6.70 12.05
C ASN A 203 -16.81 7.68 13.20
N VAL A 204 -15.71 7.51 13.92
CA VAL A 204 -15.33 8.37 15.05
C VAL A 204 -14.23 9.32 14.59
N LYS A 205 -14.51 10.62 14.69
CA LYS A 205 -13.50 11.66 14.45
C LYS A 205 -12.91 12.11 15.80
N PRO A 206 -11.60 12.44 15.85
CA PRO A 206 -11.02 13.02 17.05
C PRO A 206 -11.62 14.41 17.29
N GLU A 207 -11.94 14.70 18.54
CA GLU A 207 -12.38 16.03 18.95
C GLU A 207 -11.17 16.93 19.19
N LEU A 208 -11.41 18.24 19.12
CA LEU A 208 -10.44 19.26 19.49
C LEU A 208 -10.89 19.93 20.78
N GLU A 209 -10.09 19.79 21.83
CA GLU A 209 -10.30 20.46 23.12
C GLU A 209 -9.06 21.31 23.45
N ASN A 210 -9.24 22.60 23.71
CA ASN A 210 -8.15 23.53 24.03
C ASN A 210 -6.98 23.47 23.02
N GLU A 211 -7.29 23.46 21.72
CA GLU A 211 -6.31 23.35 20.61
C GLU A 211 -5.50 22.03 20.60
N GLN A 212 -5.95 21.02 21.34
CA GLN A 212 -5.34 19.69 21.37
C GLN A 212 -6.33 18.62 20.90
N PHE A 213 -5.82 17.63 20.18
CA PHE A 213 -6.61 16.46 19.79
C PHE A 213 -6.93 15.60 21.01
N VAL A 214 -8.19 15.24 21.17
CA VAL A 214 -8.61 14.18 22.08
C VAL A 214 -8.47 12.85 21.32
N PRO A 215 -7.59 11.92 21.75
CA PRO A 215 -7.42 10.66 21.05
C PRO A 215 -8.70 9.82 21.13
N ILE A 216 -9.01 9.13 20.04
CA ILE A 216 -10.16 8.22 19.97
C ILE A 216 -9.92 7.04 20.90
N ASN A 217 -10.91 6.69 21.71
CA ASN A 217 -10.86 5.47 22.50
C ASN A 217 -11.27 4.27 21.64
N ALA A 218 -10.30 3.47 21.23
CA ALA A 218 -10.51 2.22 20.50
C ALA A 218 -10.23 1.03 21.42
N HIS A 219 -11.29 0.39 21.94
CA HIS A 219 -11.18 -0.77 22.84
C HIS A 219 -10.28 -0.53 24.07
N GLY A 220 -10.40 0.64 24.71
CA GLY A 220 -9.57 1.03 25.86
C GLY A 220 -8.16 1.48 25.49
N MET A 221 -7.86 1.62 24.20
CA MET A 221 -6.58 2.09 23.67
C MET A 221 -6.75 3.51 23.11
N ALA A 222 -5.83 4.41 23.45
CA ALA A 222 -5.81 5.75 22.85
C ALA A 222 -5.31 5.66 21.40
N MET A 223 -6.14 6.00 20.44
CA MET A 223 -5.81 5.92 19.01
C MET A 223 -5.91 7.29 18.38
N LEU A 224 -4.94 7.59 17.51
CA LEU A 224 -5.05 8.71 16.59
C LEU A 224 -4.50 8.31 15.23
N SER A 225 -5.10 8.82 14.17
CA SER A 225 -4.64 8.59 12.80
C SER A 225 -4.51 9.90 12.06
N ILE A 226 -3.45 10.00 11.26
CA ILE A 226 -3.33 11.09 10.29
C ILE A 226 -4.43 11.05 9.23
N GLY A 227 -5.01 9.86 8.99
CA GLY A 227 -6.22 9.70 8.19
C GLY A 227 -7.42 10.44 8.75
N SER A 228 -7.48 10.62 10.07
CA SER A 228 -8.57 11.37 10.72
C SER A 228 -8.50 12.88 10.47
N LEU A 229 -7.35 13.40 10.01
CA LEU A 229 -7.20 14.79 9.55
C LEU A 229 -7.62 14.99 8.09
N LEU A 230 -7.88 13.89 7.37
CA LEU A 230 -8.39 13.92 6.01
C LEU A 230 -9.91 14.10 6.09
N ASP A 231 -10.40 15.33 6.07
CA ASP A 231 -11.83 15.55 5.89
C ASP A 231 -12.28 14.97 4.54
N GLY A 232 -13.46 14.35 4.55
CA GLY A 232 -14.06 13.62 3.41
C GLY A 232 -14.42 14.47 2.19
N ASP A 233 -13.89 15.69 2.09
CA ASP A 233 -13.95 16.47 0.87
C ASP A 233 -12.89 15.91 -0.08
N ASN A 234 -13.37 15.40 -1.22
CA ASN A 234 -12.66 14.81 -2.38
C ASN A 234 -11.53 15.68 -3.00
N THR A 235 -10.99 16.65 -2.27
CA THR A 235 -9.88 17.49 -2.66
C THR A 235 -8.58 16.75 -2.35
N PRO A 236 -7.80 16.33 -3.37
CA PRO A 236 -6.51 15.69 -3.13
C PRO A 236 -5.56 16.71 -2.53
N VAL A 237 -5.43 16.72 -1.20
CA VAL A 237 -4.38 17.49 -0.54
C VAL A 237 -3.05 16.82 -0.90
N ALA A 238 -2.15 17.54 -1.56
CA ALA A 238 -0.82 17.05 -1.84
C ALA A 238 -0.02 16.95 -0.51
N TRP A 239 -0.06 15.77 0.12
CA TRP A 239 0.65 15.43 1.36
C TRP A 239 2.17 15.24 1.16
N ARG A 240 2.85 16.21 0.54
CA ARG A 240 4.29 16.10 0.27
C ARG A 240 5.15 16.62 1.42
N GLY A 241 6.18 15.84 1.77
CA GLY A 241 7.34 16.15 2.62
C GLY A 241 7.05 16.97 3.89
N PRO A 242 7.18 18.32 3.85
CA PRO A 242 7.02 19.17 5.03
C PRO A 242 5.60 19.17 5.64
N LYS A 243 4.53 19.08 4.83
CA LYS A 243 3.15 19.08 5.35
C LYS A 243 2.81 17.79 6.10
N ALA A 244 3.17 16.66 5.50
CA ALA A 244 3.07 15.33 6.10
C ALA A 244 3.82 15.24 7.43
N THR A 245 5.07 15.70 7.43
CA THR A 245 5.90 15.78 8.62
C THR A 245 5.29 16.70 9.68
N GLY A 246 4.81 17.88 9.28
CA GLY A 246 4.17 18.84 10.18
C GLY A 246 2.94 18.25 10.86
N ALA A 247 2.06 17.61 10.09
CA ALA A 247 0.88 16.93 10.62
C ALA A 247 1.24 15.79 11.58
N LEU A 248 2.23 14.96 11.26
CA LEU A 248 2.72 13.92 12.17
C LEU A 248 3.21 14.52 13.50
N MET A 249 4.03 15.58 13.43
CA MET A 249 4.52 16.26 14.63
C MET A 249 3.38 16.94 15.40
N GLN A 250 2.33 17.40 14.72
CA GLN A 250 1.14 17.96 15.33
C GLN A 250 0.36 16.87 16.09
N LEU A 251 0.08 15.73 15.46
CA LEU A 251 -0.58 14.59 16.09
C LEU A 251 0.22 14.02 17.26
N TYR A 252 1.55 14.08 17.19
CA TYR A 252 2.39 13.63 18.29
C TYR A 252 2.40 14.63 19.46
N ASN A 253 2.62 15.93 19.19
CA ASN A 253 2.82 16.94 20.24
C ASN A 253 1.54 17.60 20.76
N GLN A 254 0.51 17.74 19.91
CA GLN A 254 -0.74 18.44 20.20
C GLN A 254 -1.88 17.46 20.42
N THR A 255 -1.59 16.27 20.95
CA THR A 255 -2.60 15.30 21.35
C THR A 255 -2.59 15.16 22.86
N ASN A 256 -3.78 15.13 23.45
CA ASN A 256 -3.99 14.83 24.85
C ASN A 256 -3.84 13.33 25.11
N TRP A 257 -2.64 12.81 24.87
CA TRP A 257 -2.30 11.45 25.23
C TRP A 257 -2.54 11.25 26.73
N PRO A 258 -3.18 10.14 27.14
CA PRO A 258 -3.19 9.74 28.53
C PRO A 258 -1.77 9.33 28.95
N GLN A 259 -1.59 8.95 30.21
CA GLN A 259 -0.33 8.36 30.64
C GLN A 259 -0.16 6.99 30.00
N LEU A 260 0.82 6.87 29.09
CA LEU A 260 1.10 5.68 28.31
C LEU A 260 2.42 5.04 28.74
N ASP A 261 2.39 3.72 28.89
CA ASP A 261 3.60 2.91 29.00
C ASP A 261 4.19 2.67 27.61
N TYR A 262 3.34 2.51 26.58
CA TYR A 262 3.76 2.37 25.19
C TYR A 262 2.91 3.25 24.25
N LEU A 263 3.58 3.99 23.36
CA LEU A 263 2.99 4.49 22.13
C LEU A 263 3.57 3.69 20.96
N VAL A 264 2.71 2.97 20.24
CA VAL A 264 3.10 2.22 19.04
C VAL A 264 2.75 3.05 17.80
N ILE A 265 3.75 3.35 16.97
CA ILE A 265 3.58 4.19 15.79
C ILE A 265 3.66 3.33 14.53
N ASP A 266 2.60 3.36 13.72
CA ASP A 266 2.57 2.70 12.41
C ASP A 266 3.21 3.60 11.36
N MET A 267 4.45 3.30 10.95
CA MET A 267 5.17 4.15 10.01
C MET A 267 4.62 3.99 8.58
N PRO A 268 4.69 5.01 7.71
CA PRO A 268 4.42 4.81 6.27
C PRO A 268 5.42 3.78 5.69
N PRO A 269 5.10 3.08 4.58
CA PRO A 269 6.02 2.10 3.99
C PRO A 269 7.27 2.73 3.36
N GLY A 270 8.35 1.95 3.25
CA GLY A 270 9.57 2.34 2.52
C GLY A 270 10.72 2.76 3.42
N THR A 271 11.56 3.68 2.94
CA THR A 271 12.62 4.36 3.71
C THR A 271 12.69 5.85 3.31
N GLY A 272 11.53 6.46 3.07
CA GLY A 272 11.41 7.84 2.60
C GLY A 272 11.57 8.89 3.70
N ASP A 273 11.48 10.17 3.31
CA ASP A 273 11.77 11.32 4.17
C ASP A 273 10.93 11.39 5.45
N ILE A 274 9.68 10.91 5.43
CA ILE A 274 8.80 10.89 6.61
C ILE A 274 9.37 9.95 7.68
N GLN A 275 9.87 8.78 7.29
CA GLN A 275 10.45 7.83 8.24
C GLN A 275 11.74 8.38 8.87
N LEU A 276 12.60 8.98 8.04
CA LEU A 276 13.83 9.60 8.52
C LEU A 276 13.52 10.77 9.46
N THR A 277 12.53 11.59 9.12
CA THR A 277 12.18 12.73 9.96
C THR A 277 11.56 12.30 11.29
N LEU A 278 10.69 11.29 11.28
CA LEU A 278 10.17 10.67 12.50
C LEU A 278 11.32 10.16 13.36
N ALA A 279 12.23 9.41 12.75
CA ALA A 279 13.43 8.88 13.38
C ALA A 279 14.43 9.96 13.87
N GLN A 280 14.29 11.22 13.46
CA GLN A 280 15.15 12.33 13.89
C GLN A 280 14.46 13.29 14.86
N ARG A 281 13.12 13.32 14.91
CA ARG A 281 12.37 14.31 15.69
C ARG A 281 11.59 13.71 16.86
N ILE A 282 11.30 12.41 16.82
CA ILE A 282 10.62 11.70 17.90
C ILE A 282 11.66 10.89 18.69
N PRO A 283 11.65 10.94 20.04
CA PRO A 283 12.55 10.17 20.91
C PRO A 283 12.13 8.69 20.93
N VAL A 284 12.37 7.99 19.83
CA VAL A 284 12.01 6.58 19.64
C VAL A 284 12.83 5.69 20.58
N THR A 285 12.15 4.82 21.31
CA THR A 285 12.81 3.83 22.20
C THR A 285 13.35 2.65 21.41
N GLY A 286 12.62 2.20 20.39
CA GLY A 286 13.13 1.17 19.48
C GLY A 286 12.21 0.91 18.29
N ALA A 287 12.72 0.19 17.30
CA ALA A 287 12.03 -0.13 16.06
C ALA A 287 11.73 -1.64 15.94
N VAL A 288 10.55 -1.97 15.43
CA VAL A 288 10.16 -3.32 15.01
C VAL A 288 10.06 -3.34 13.49
N ILE A 289 10.75 -4.28 12.85
CA ILE A 289 10.75 -4.42 11.38
C ILE A 289 9.81 -5.54 10.98
N VAL A 290 8.80 -5.23 10.16
CA VAL A 290 7.88 -6.22 9.59
C VAL A 290 8.33 -6.54 8.16
N THR A 291 8.50 -7.83 7.87
CA THR A 291 8.88 -8.33 6.54
C THR A 291 8.10 -9.58 6.17
N THR A 292 8.37 -10.13 4.99
CA THR A 292 7.87 -11.44 4.53
C THR A 292 9.05 -12.30 4.07
N PRO A 293 8.95 -13.64 4.02
CA PRO A 293 10.05 -14.50 3.60
C PRO A 293 10.56 -14.26 2.16
N GLN A 294 9.77 -13.55 1.33
CA GLN A 294 10.14 -13.22 -0.04
C GLN A 294 11.44 -12.42 -0.11
N HIS A 295 12.35 -12.85 -0.98
CA HIS A 295 13.69 -12.25 -1.10
C HIS A 295 13.68 -10.72 -1.30
N VAL A 296 12.76 -10.18 -2.10
CA VAL A 296 12.65 -8.72 -2.32
C VAL A 296 12.28 -7.99 -1.03
N ALA A 297 11.35 -8.54 -0.24
CA ALA A 297 10.96 -7.95 1.05
C ALA A 297 12.11 -7.95 2.05
N LEU A 298 12.96 -8.97 2.00
CA LEU A 298 14.14 -9.07 2.85
C LEU A 298 15.14 -7.95 2.55
N LEU A 299 15.41 -7.66 1.27
CA LEU A 299 16.29 -6.55 0.89
C LEU A 299 15.75 -5.19 1.38
N ASP A 300 14.44 -4.98 1.36
CA ASP A 300 13.88 -3.73 1.85
C ASP A 300 13.87 -3.66 3.39
N ALA A 301 13.69 -4.79 4.08
CA ALA A 301 13.86 -4.87 5.53
C ALA A 301 15.29 -4.55 5.97
N GLN A 302 16.30 -4.99 5.22
CA GLN A 302 17.71 -4.64 5.44
C GLN A 302 17.94 -3.13 5.37
N LYS A 303 17.41 -2.46 4.33
CA LYS A 303 17.48 -0.99 4.21
C LYS A 303 16.82 -0.29 5.40
N GLY A 304 15.67 -0.80 5.87
CA GLY A 304 15.00 -0.30 7.06
C GLY A 304 15.87 -0.39 8.31
N ILE A 305 16.51 -1.54 8.54
CA ILE A 305 17.45 -1.73 9.66
C ILE A 305 18.63 -0.75 9.56
N GLU A 306 19.21 -0.59 8.38
CA GLU A 306 20.33 0.33 8.15
C GLU A 306 19.95 1.79 8.40
N MET A 307 18.73 2.19 8.04
CA MET A 307 18.21 3.52 8.33
C MET A 307 18.14 3.77 9.84
N PHE A 308 17.60 2.83 10.63
CA PHE A 308 17.54 2.96 12.09
C PHE A 308 18.91 2.94 12.75
N ASN A 309 19.84 2.12 12.24
CA ASN A 309 21.23 2.13 12.70
C ASN A 309 21.89 3.51 12.46
N LYS A 310 21.64 4.15 11.31
CA LYS A 310 22.16 5.49 11.00
C LYS A 310 21.56 6.59 11.89
N THR A 311 20.33 6.41 12.38
CA THR A 311 19.66 7.34 13.30
C THR A 311 19.87 6.99 14.78
N ASN A 312 20.69 5.97 15.08
CA ASN A 312 20.91 5.45 16.44
C ASN A 312 19.63 5.02 17.16
N ILE A 313 18.65 4.50 16.41
CA ILE A 313 17.46 3.86 16.97
C ILE A 313 17.73 2.35 17.06
N PRO A 314 17.61 1.73 18.24
CA PRO A 314 17.82 0.29 18.38
C PRO A 314 16.67 -0.48 17.73
N VAL A 315 17.02 -1.47 16.91
CA VAL A 315 16.04 -2.41 16.36
C VAL A 315 15.75 -3.47 17.42
N LEU A 316 14.53 -3.46 17.95
CA LEU A 316 14.04 -4.40 18.96
C LEU A 316 13.90 -5.80 18.40
N GLY A 317 13.67 -5.93 17.10
CA GLY A 317 13.70 -7.19 16.37
C GLY A 317 12.89 -7.17 15.08
N VAL A 318 12.84 -8.33 14.44
CA VAL A 318 12.15 -8.56 13.15
C VAL A 318 10.94 -9.45 13.38
N VAL A 319 9.80 -9.10 12.77
CA VAL A 319 8.62 -9.95 12.65
C VAL A 319 8.53 -10.41 11.19
N GLU A 320 8.55 -11.72 10.98
CA GLU A 320 8.33 -12.30 9.66
C GLU A 320 6.85 -12.65 9.50
N ASN A 321 6.13 -11.86 8.72
CA ASN A 321 4.73 -12.08 8.41
C ASN A 321 4.55 -13.01 7.20
N MET A 322 3.40 -13.66 7.09
CA MET A 322 3.06 -14.58 6.01
C MET A 322 4.09 -15.72 5.85
N ALA A 323 4.62 -16.22 6.95
CA ALA A 323 5.68 -17.22 6.96
C ALA A 323 5.19 -18.61 6.52
N LEU A 324 4.00 -19.00 6.99
CA LEU A 324 3.42 -20.32 6.76
C LEU A 324 1.95 -20.20 6.36
N HIS A 325 1.48 -21.04 5.45
CA HIS A 325 0.08 -21.18 5.11
C HIS A 325 -0.38 -22.62 5.35
N THR A 326 -1.46 -22.78 6.11
CA THR A 326 -2.11 -24.07 6.30
C THR A 326 -3.36 -24.14 5.42
N CYS A 327 -3.38 -25.10 4.50
CA CYS A 327 -4.51 -25.30 3.60
C CYS A 327 -5.75 -25.74 4.38
N SER A 328 -6.85 -25.00 4.25
CA SER A 328 -8.11 -25.31 4.95
C SER A 328 -8.79 -26.61 4.51
N ASN A 329 -8.42 -27.16 3.35
CA ASN A 329 -9.03 -28.37 2.81
C ASN A 329 -8.29 -29.66 3.21
N CYS A 330 -6.96 -29.63 3.27
CA CYS A 330 -6.14 -30.82 3.54
C CYS A 330 -5.24 -30.71 4.78
N ASN A 331 -5.26 -29.57 5.46
CA ASN A 331 -4.43 -29.26 6.64
C ASN A 331 -2.91 -29.33 6.40
N HIS A 332 -2.48 -29.33 5.13
CA HIS A 332 -1.07 -29.24 4.77
C HIS A 332 -0.54 -27.83 5.04
N THR A 333 0.56 -27.73 5.78
CA THR A 333 1.25 -26.46 6.02
C THR A 333 2.46 -26.34 5.10
N GLU A 334 2.51 -25.25 4.35
CA GLU A 334 3.62 -24.93 3.44
C GLU A 334 4.09 -23.48 3.57
N ALA A 335 5.36 -23.25 3.26
CA ALA A 335 5.96 -21.92 3.25
C ALA A 335 5.92 -21.31 1.85
N ILE A 336 4.74 -20.82 1.43
CA ILE A 336 4.46 -20.37 0.05
C ILE A 336 5.44 -19.26 -0.42
N PHE A 337 5.94 -18.46 0.51
CA PHE A 337 6.86 -17.35 0.22
C PHE A 337 8.33 -17.67 0.49
N GLY A 338 8.65 -18.91 0.85
CA GLY A 338 9.99 -19.36 1.25
C GLY A 338 10.15 -19.44 2.77
N THR A 339 11.30 -19.96 3.21
CA THR A 339 11.63 -20.21 4.63
C THR A 339 12.90 -19.50 5.07
N GLY A 340 12.95 -19.11 6.34
CA GLY A 340 14.17 -18.62 7.01
C GLY A 340 14.66 -17.26 6.53
N GLY A 341 13.79 -16.42 5.95
CA GLY A 341 14.16 -15.10 5.48
C GLY A 341 14.45 -14.15 6.64
N GLY A 342 13.51 -14.08 7.59
CA GLY A 342 13.61 -13.32 8.82
C GLY A 342 14.73 -13.81 9.73
N GLU A 343 14.92 -15.14 9.83
CA GLU A 343 16.03 -15.75 10.58
C GLU A 343 17.40 -15.28 10.05
N LYS A 344 17.60 -15.32 8.73
CA LYS A 344 18.84 -14.84 8.10
C LYS A 344 19.11 -13.37 8.38
N ILE A 345 18.08 -12.51 8.30
CA ILE A 345 18.22 -11.09 8.64
C ILE A 345 18.55 -10.90 10.12
N ALA A 346 17.85 -11.63 10.98
CA ALA A 346 18.06 -11.60 12.43
C ALA A 346 19.51 -11.95 12.79
N GLU A 347 20.05 -13.03 12.21
CA GLU A 347 21.44 -13.42 12.37
C GLU A 347 22.43 -12.39 11.81
N GLN A 348 22.20 -11.93 10.57
CA GLN A 348 23.09 -10.99 9.88
C GLN A 348 23.26 -9.68 10.65
N TYR A 349 22.16 -9.12 11.16
CA TYR A 349 22.16 -7.84 11.88
C TYR A 349 22.22 -8.00 13.40
N ARG A 350 22.30 -9.23 13.91
CA ARG A 350 22.32 -9.57 15.34
C ARG A 350 21.14 -8.97 16.11
N VAL A 351 19.96 -9.01 15.49
CA VAL A 351 18.69 -8.57 16.06
C VAL A 351 17.81 -9.80 16.28
N PRO A 352 16.93 -9.84 17.29
CA PRO A 352 16.12 -11.02 17.52
C PRO A 352 15.01 -11.15 16.48
N LEU A 353 14.68 -12.38 16.11
CA LEU A 353 13.41 -12.69 15.45
C LEU A 353 12.32 -12.74 16.53
N LEU A 354 11.40 -11.77 16.51
CA LEU A 354 10.36 -11.63 17.53
C LEU A 354 9.25 -12.66 17.37
N GLY A 355 9.01 -13.09 16.13
CA GLY A 355 8.02 -14.11 15.81
C GLY A 355 7.79 -14.26 14.31
N GLN A 356 7.15 -15.37 13.96
CA GLN A 356 6.70 -15.70 12.62
C GLN A 356 5.18 -15.80 12.63
N LEU A 357 4.51 -15.06 11.74
CA LEU A 357 3.06 -15.02 11.65
C LEU A 357 2.57 -15.81 10.43
N PRO A 358 1.50 -16.62 10.56
CA PRO A 358 0.96 -17.36 9.44
C PRO A 358 0.20 -16.46 8.46
N LEU A 359 0.15 -16.87 7.18
CA LEU A 359 -0.79 -16.37 6.19
C LEU A 359 -2.14 -17.08 6.38
N ALA A 360 -3.01 -16.47 7.19
CA ALA A 360 -4.31 -17.01 7.50
C ALA A 360 -5.45 -16.06 7.12
N SER A 361 -6.53 -16.62 6.55
CA SER A 361 -7.74 -15.87 6.20
C SER A 361 -8.47 -15.34 7.43
N GLY A 362 -8.34 -16.00 8.58
CA GLY A 362 -8.91 -15.58 9.85
C GLY A 362 -8.38 -14.21 10.30
N ILE A 363 -7.05 -14.01 10.27
CA ILE A 363 -6.43 -12.71 10.61
C ILE A 363 -7.03 -11.59 9.75
N ARG A 364 -7.10 -11.78 8.43
CA ARG A 364 -7.71 -10.81 7.50
C ARG A 364 -9.18 -10.56 7.85
N ALA A 365 -9.97 -11.62 8.02
CA ALA A 365 -11.40 -11.52 8.26
C ALA A 365 -11.74 -10.80 9.58
N GLN A 366 -10.91 -10.96 10.60
CA GLN A 366 -11.07 -10.32 11.90
C GLN A 366 -10.69 -8.83 11.85
N VAL A 367 -9.59 -8.51 11.20
CA VAL A 367 -9.17 -7.12 10.96
C VAL A 367 -10.18 -6.36 10.10
N ASP A 368 -10.74 -6.97 9.06
CA ASP A 368 -11.77 -6.34 8.20
C ASP A 368 -13.08 -6.03 8.97
N LYS A 369 -13.35 -6.74 10.07
CA LYS A 369 -14.50 -6.48 10.96
C LYS A 369 -14.23 -5.40 12.01
N GLY A 370 -13.00 -4.91 12.10
CA GLY A 370 -12.58 -4.03 13.19
C GLY A 370 -12.31 -4.76 14.51
N GLU A 371 -12.17 -6.09 14.50
CA GLU A 371 -11.91 -6.91 15.69
C GLU A 371 -10.61 -7.71 15.51
N PRO A 372 -9.41 -7.11 15.62
CA PRO A 372 -8.16 -7.81 15.34
C PRO A 372 -7.98 -9.09 16.18
N SER A 373 -7.23 -10.06 15.67
CA SER A 373 -7.03 -11.39 16.29
C SER A 373 -6.79 -11.37 17.79
N VAL A 374 -5.95 -10.46 18.29
CA VAL A 374 -5.71 -10.34 19.73
C VAL A 374 -6.96 -9.91 20.49
N LEU A 375 -7.75 -8.99 19.98
CA LEU A 375 -9.00 -8.57 20.61
C LEU A 375 -10.03 -9.70 20.56
N ALA A 376 -10.17 -10.35 19.41
CA ALA A 376 -11.08 -11.47 19.20
C ALA A 376 -10.71 -12.74 19.98
N ASP A 377 -9.49 -12.80 20.54
CA ASP A 377 -8.94 -13.95 21.26
C ASP A 377 -8.99 -15.25 20.42
N ASP A 378 -8.67 -15.12 19.13
CA ASP A 378 -8.67 -16.23 18.19
C ASP A 378 -7.37 -17.07 18.27
N GLU A 379 -7.29 -18.11 17.42
CA GLU A 379 -6.12 -19.00 17.35
C GLU A 379 -4.80 -18.28 16.98
N PHE A 380 -4.86 -17.07 16.44
CA PHE A 380 -3.69 -16.27 16.06
C PHE A 380 -3.24 -15.29 17.16
N ALA A 381 -4.09 -14.99 18.13
CA ALA A 381 -3.75 -14.15 19.29
C ALA A 381 -2.45 -14.58 20.01
N PRO A 382 -2.19 -15.89 20.27
CA PRO A 382 -0.97 -16.33 20.94
C PRO A 382 0.33 -15.92 20.24
N TYR A 383 0.34 -15.82 18.91
CA TYR A 383 1.54 -15.39 18.16
C TYR A 383 1.88 -13.94 18.48
N TYR A 384 0.89 -13.05 18.46
CA TYR A 384 1.08 -11.63 18.80
C TYR A 384 1.38 -11.43 20.29
N MET A 385 0.77 -12.21 21.17
CA MET A 385 1.11 -12.21 22.61
C MET A 385 2.57 -12.61 22.85
N SER A 386 3.09 -13.59 22.10
CA SER A 386 4.50 -13.99 22.16
C SER A 386 5.42 -12.85 21.67
N ILE A 387 5.07 -12.22 20.54
CA ILE A 387 5.82 -11.07 20.01
C ILE A 387 5.85 -9.92 21.03
N ALA A 388 4.72 -9.59 21.66
CA ALA A 388 4.65 -8.52 22.67
C ALA A 388 5.54 -8.80 23.89
N LYS A 389 5.54 -10.04 24.41
CA LYS A 389 6.44 -10.44 25.51
C LYS A 389 7.92 -10.32 25.11
N ASN A 390 8.26 -10.70 23.88
CA ASN A 390 9.62 -10.56 23.36
C ASN A 390 10.02 -9.09 23.19
N ILE A 391 9.08 -8.21 22.83
CA ILE A 391 9.29 -6.76 22.78
C ILE A 391 9.57 -6.23 24.19
N GLU A 392 8.75 -6.55 25.20
CA GLU A 392 8.97 -6.10 26.60
C GLU A 392 10.33 -6.57 27.14
N ALA A 393 10.71 -7.82 26.87
CA ALA A 393 11.99 -8.37 27.30
C ALA A 393 13.20 -7.64 26.68
N ASN A 394 13.06 -7.15 25.44
CA ASN A 394 14.15 -6.47 24.74
C ASN A 394 14.16 -4.96 24.98
N ILE A 395 13.00 -4.31 25.13
CA ILE A 395 12.92 -2.85 25.27
C ILE A 395 13.59 -2.37 26.56
N ASN A 396 13.54 -3.17 27.63
CA ASN A 396 14.19 -2.86 28.90
C ASN A 396 15.73 -2.73 28.78
N LYS A 397 16.35 -3.33 27.76
CA LYS A 397 17.80 -3.19 27.50
C LYS A 397 18.16 -1.82 26.93
N PHE A 398 17.20 -1.13 26.32
CA PHE A 398 17.39 0.11 25.57
C PHE A 398 16.59 1.28 26.14
N ALA A 399 15.72 1.02 27.12
CA ALA A 399 14.96 2.02 27.82
C ALA A 399 15.89 3.06 28.46
N LYS A 400 15.65 4.35 28.16
CA LYS A 400 16.28 5.42 28.93
C LYS A 400 15.78 5.34 30.38
N PRO A 401 16.63 5.61 31.39
CA PRO A 401 16.16 5.73 32.76
C PRO A 401 15.11 6.85 32.82
N VAL A 402 13.89 6.50 33.21
CA VAL A 402 12.80 7.46 33.41
C VAL A 402 12.72 7.73 34.90
N ASP A 403 12.70 9.01 35.30
CA ASP A 403 12.38 9.38 36.67
C ASP A 403 10.89 9.08 36.89
N ASP A 404 10.60 8.00 37.64
CA ASP A 404 9.23 7.55 37.90
C ASP A 404 8.47 8.48 38.88
N LYS A 405 9.04 9.65 39.21
CA LYS A 405 8.35 10.78 39.86
C LYS A 405 7.34 11.46 38.92
N ARG A 406 6.41 10.69 38.36
CA ARG A 406 5.24 11.22 37.64
C ARG A 406 4.36 11.94 38.66
N ILE A 407 4.55 13.25 38.81
CA ILE A 407 3.68 14.12 39.61
C ILE A 407 2.46 14.45 38.75
N PHE A 408 1.28 14.30 39.37
CA PHE A 408 -0.07 14.44 38.82
C PHE A 408 -0.33 15.75 38.08
#